data_AF-A0A9D8WEK9-F1
#
_entry.id   AF-A0A9D8WEK9-F1
#
_cell.length_a   1.000
_cell.length_b   1.000
_cell.length_c   1.000
_cell.angle_alpha   90.00
_cell.angle_beta   90.00
_cell.angle_gamma   90.00
#
_symmetry.space_group_name_H-M   'P 1'
#
loop_
_entity.id
_entity.type
_entity.pdbx_description
1 polymer ?
#
loop_
_entity_poly.entity_id
_entity_poly.type
_entity_poly.pdbx_seq_one_letter_code
_entity_poly.pdbx_strand_id
1 'polypeptide(L)'
;MAVRFFGNVLTFAVLYVLFLIPTYVLPWAGSNSLMFAAATSEFEGQIPPAFWGHLGALGVLVLLAFSRGRLIGKSWLAVLPVIAGLFDLMPGLSMVPFVPTAFHVVTLILGVMGGANALASSPETQP
;
A
#
# COMPACT_ATOMS: atom_id res chain seq x y z
N MET A 1 -4.50 21.36 8.66
CA MET A 1 -4.15 20.36 9.68
C MET A 1 -3.73 19.02 9.07
N ALA A 2 -4.53 18.43 8.17
CA ALA A 2 -4.24 17.13 7.52
C ALA A 2 -2.89 17.07 6.79
N VAL A 3 -2.50 18.13 6.06
CA VAL A 3 -1.22 18.16 5.31
C VAL A 3 0.01 18.01 6.23
N ARG A 4 -0.04 18.58 7.46
CA ARG A 4 1.05 18.44 8.44
C ARG A 4 1.15 17.03 9.00
N PHE A 5 0.01 16.35 9.17
CA PHE A 5 -0.05 14.98 9.65
C PHE A 5 0.55 13.99 8.64
N PHE A 6 0.16 14.10 7.35
CA PHE A 6 0.73 13.26 6.28
C PHE A 6 2.16 13.65 5.86
N GLY A 7 2.60 14.86 6.22
CA GLY A 7 3.99 15.30 6.07
C GLY A 7 4.96 14.66 7.06
N ASN A 8 4.46 14.18 8.20
CA ASN A 8 5.31 13.52 9.19
C ASN A 8 5.70 12.11 8.71
N VAL A 9 7.02 11.86 8.67
CA VAL A 9 7.61 10.59 8.24
C VAL A 9 7.14 9.42 9.11
N LEU A 10 7.13 9.61 10.43
CA LEU A 10 6.72 8.59 11.39
C LEU A 10 5.24 8.25 11.20
N THR A 11 4.39 9.27 11.04
CA THR A 11 2.96 9.06 10.79
C THR A 11 2.72 8.26 9.51
N PHE A 12 3.41 8.61 8.41
CA PHE A 12 3.35 7.83 7.18
C PHE A 12 3.76 6.38 7.41
N ALA A 13 4.94 6.14 8.01
CA ALA A 13 5.46 4.79 8.21
C ALA A 13 4.55 3.93 9.10
N VAL A 14 4.07 4.48 10.22
CA VAL A 14 3.19 3.77 11.16
C VAL A 14 1.86 3.43 10.50
N LEU A 15 1.21 4.39 9.83
CA LEU A 15 -0.06 4.13 9.15
C LEU A 15 0.12 3.14 8.00
N TYR A 16 1.21 3.24 7.26
CA TYR A 16 1.49 2.33 6.16
C TYR A 16 1.65 0.90 6.68
N VAL A 17 2.45 0.68 7.73
CA VAL A 17 2.60 -0.65 8.35
C VAL A 17 1.28 -1.14 8.95
N LEU A 18 0.52 -0.28 9.61
CA LEU A 18 -0.78 -0.63 10.19
C LEU A 18 -1.76 -1.16 9.14
N PHE A 19 -1.86 -0.49 7.99
CA PHE A 19 -2.74 -0.91 6.89
C PHE A 19 -2.13 -2.02 6.02
N LEU A 20 -0.83 -2.27 6.14
CA LEU A 20 -0.17 -3.41 5.51
C LEU A 20 -0.48 -4.73 6.23
N ILE A 21 -0.68 -4.72 7.56
CA ILE A 21 -1.02 -5.95 8.30
C ILE A 21 -2.29 -6.65 7.76
N PRO A 22 -3.42 -5.94 7.55
CA PRO A 22 -4.61 -6.55 6.96
C PRO A 22 -4.38 -7.21 5.59
N THR A 23 -3.47 -6.69 4.75
CA THR A 23 -3.20 -7.28 3.43
C THR A 23 -2.49 -8.63 3.53
N TYR A 24 -1.82 -8.91 4.65
CA TYR A 24 -1.25 -10.23 4.94
C TYR A 24 -2.20 -11.17 5.67
N VAL A 25 -3.15 -10.64 6.44
CA VAL A 25 -4.07 -11.44 7.28
C VAL A 25 -5.31 -11.87 6.50
N LEU A 26 -5.93 -10.95 5.75
CA LEU A 26 -7.19 -11.20 5.05
C LEU A 26 -7.12 -12.25 3.92
N PRO A 27 -5.97 -12.48 3.26
CA PRO A 27 -5.81 -13.62 2.35
C PRO A 27 -6.07 -14.98 3.02
N TRP A 28 -5.67 -15.16 4.28
CA TRP A 28 -5.95 -16.40 5.03
C TRP A 28 -7.43 -16.57 5.35
N ALA A 29 -8.19 -15.47 5.38
CA ALA A 29 -9.64 -15.47 5.48
C ALA A 29 -10.34 -15.61 4.12
N GLY A 30 -9.61 -15.91 3.04
CA GLY A 30 -10.15 -16.20 1.72
C GLY A 30 -10.39 -14.97 0.84
N SER A 31 -9.80 -13.80 1.14
CA SER A 31 -9.98 -12.61 0.30
C SER A 31 -9.51 -12.81 -1.15
N ASN A 32 -8.50 -13.66 -1.37
CA ASN A 32 -7.93 -13.91 -2.70
C ASN A 32 -8.71 -15.02 -3.44
N SER A 33 -9.37 -15.91 -2.69
CA SER A 33 -10.20 -17.00 -3.23
C SER A 33 -11.39 -16.47 -4.03
N LEU A 34 -11.89 -15.27 -3.68
CA LEU A 34 -12.95 -14.62 -4.44
C LEU A 34 -12.55 -14.33 -5.89
N MET A 35 -11.33 -13.86 -6.08
CA MET A 35 -10.83 -13.51 -7.40
C MET A 35 -10.61 -14.76 -8.25
N PHE A 36 -10.17 -15.85 -7.62
CA PHE A 36 -10.08 -17.16 -8.27
C PHE A 36 -11.48 -17.65 -8.71
N ALA A 37 -12.46 -17.64 -7.82
CA ALA A 37 -13.84 -18.05 -8.12
C ALA A 37 -14.51 -17.16 -9.17
N ALA A 38 -14.25 -15.84 -9.15
CA ALA A 38 -14.72 -14.91 -10.16
C ALA A 38 -14.10 -15.17 -11.54
N ALA A 39 -12.84 -15.61 -11.59
CA ALA A 39 -12.15 -15.94 -12.83
C ALA A 39 -12.57 -17.30 -13.42
N THR A 40 -13.06 -18.23 -12.60
CA THR A 40 -13.53 -19.56 -13.04
C THR A 40 -15.03 -19.64 -13.27
N SER A 41 -15.79 -18.55 -13.14
CA SER A 41 -17.26 -18.50 -13.22
C SER A 41 -18.00 -19.40 -12.20
N GLU A 42 -17.30 -19.83 -11.14
CA GLU A 42 -17.83 -20.65 -10.04
C GLU A 42 -18.46 -19.79 -8.93
N PHE A 43 -18.47 -18.47 -9.10
CA PHE A 43 -18.97 -17.54 -8.10
C PHE A 43 -20.48 -17.36 -8.19
N GLU A 44 -21.24 -18.17 -7.46
CA GLU A 44 -22.70 -18.04 -7.30
C GLU A 44 -23.11 -17.36 -5.97
N GLY A 45 -22.15 -16.83 -5.21
CA GLY A 45 -22.33 -16.39 -3.82
C GLY A 45 -22.25 -14.87 -3.58
N GLN A 46 -22.32 -14.48 -2.30
CA GLN A 46 -22.04 -13.12 -1.85
C GLN A 46 -20.53 -12.90 -1.70
N ILE A 47 -20.07 -11.67 -1.94
CA ILE A 47 -18.65 -11.31 -1.77
C ILE A 47 -18.32 -11.29 -0.27
N PRO A 48 -17.46 -12.18 0.27
CA PRO A 48 -16.99 -12.17 1.64
C PRO A 48 -16.57 -10.77 2.12
N PRO A 49 -16.95 -10.38 3.35
CA PRO A 49 -16.51 -9.14 3.97
C PRO A 49 -14.99 -8.97 4.00
N ALA A 50 -14.24 -10.07 4.07
CA ALA A 50 -12.78 -10.09 4.03
C ALA A 50 -12.21 -9.49 2.73
N PHE A 51 -12.87 -9.70 1.59
CA PHE A 51 -12.44 -9.09 0.31
C PHE A 51 -12.54 -7.56 0.36
N TRP A 52 -13.65 -7.02 0.86
CA TRP A 52 -13.84 -5.58 0.99
C TRP A 52 -12.85 -4.96 1.98
N GLY A 53 -12.57 -5.65 3.08
CA GLY A 53 -11.51 -5.25 4.02
C GLY A 53 -10.13 -5.20 3.35
N HIS A 54 -9.83 -6.20 2.52
CA HIS A 54 -8.53 -6.29 1.84
C HIS A 54 -8.40 -5.20 0.77
N LEU A 55 -9.42 -5.03 -0.07
CA LEU A 55 -9.47 -3.98 -1.08
C LEU A 55 -9.39 -2.59 -0.44
N GLY A 56 -10.08 -2.38 0.69
CA GLY A 56 -10.01 -1.15 1.46
C GLY A 56 -8.60 -0.87 1.98
N ALA A 57 -7.92 -1.88 2.55
CA ALA A 57 -6.55 -1.75 3.03
C ALA A 57 -5.58 -1.41 1.90
N LEU A 58 -5.66 -2.09 0.76
CA LEU A 58 -4.87 -1.79 -0.43
C LEU A 58 -5.12 -0.37 -0.93
N GLY A 59 -6.39 0.05 -0.99
CA GLY A 59 -6.76 1.42 -1.35
C GLY A 59 -6.15 2.47 -0.43
N VAL A 60 -6.15 2.24 0.89
CA VAL A 60 -5.52 3.13 1.87
C VAL A 60 -4.00 3.19 1.66
N LEU A 61 -3.32 2.06 1.40
CA LEU A 61 -1.88 2.04 1.14
C LEU A 61 -1.52 2.85 -0.12
N VAL A 62 -2.32 2.75 -1.17
CA VAL A 62 -2.17 3.56 -2.40
C VAL A 62 -2.36 5.05 -2.09
N LEU A 63 -3.41 5.41 -1.34
CA LEU A 63 -3.67 6.80 -0.96
C LEU A 63 -2.53 7.38 -0.09
N LEU A 64 -2.04 6.63 0.89
CA LEU A 64 -0.91 7.03 1.72
C LEU A 64 0.35 7.25 0.88
N ALA A 65 0.66 6.34 -0.03
CA ALA A 65 1.81 6.46 -0.93
C ALA A 65 1.66 7.64 -1.90
N PHE A 66 0.46 7.91 -2.40
CA PHE A 66 0.17 9.04 -3.27
C PHE A 66 0.31 10.38 -2.56
N SER A 67 -0.32 10.52 -1.40
CA SER A 67 -0.22 11.71 -0.56
C SER A 67 1.24 11.97 -0.17
N ARG A 68 1.97 10.93 0.24
CA ARG A 68 3.39 11.04 0.57
C ARG A 68 4.22 11.42 -0.64
N GLY A 69 3.99 10.75 -1.77
CA GLY A 69 4.67 10.98 -3.04
C GLY A 69 4.56 12.44 -3.50
N ARG A 70 3.36 13.04 -3.41
CA ARG A 70 3.16 14.46 -3.72
C ARG A 70 4.01 15.40 -2.86
N LEU A 71 4.17 15.09 -1.57
CA LEU A 71 4.96 15.91 -0.65
C LEU A 71 6.46 15.84 -0.89
N ILE A 72 6.96 14.72 -1.44
CA ILE A 72 8.39 14.51 -1.71
C ILE A 72 8.76 14.63 -3.20
N GLY A 73 7.85 15.14 -4.04
CA GLY A 73 8.07 15.28 -5.49
C GLY A 73 8.13 13.95 -6.26
N LYS A 74 7.61 12.85 -5.70
CA LYS A 74 7.58 11.51 -6.29
C LYS A 74 6.15 10.95 -6.32
N SER A 75 5.24 11.62 -7.02
CA SER A 75 3.83 11.17 -7.13
C SER A 75 3.68 9.75 -7.69
N TRP A 76 4.65 9.27 -8.45
CA TRP A 76 4.72 7.91 -8.97
C TRP A 76 4.89 6.85 -7.87
N LEU A 77 5.21 7.23 -6.62
CA LEU A 77 5.35 6.31 -5.50
C LEU A 77 4.09 5.46 -5.28
N ALA A 78 2.91 5.98 -5.62
CA ALA A 78 1.64 5.26 -5.55
C ALA A 78 1.52 4.10 -6.54
N VAL A 79 2.32 4.07 -7.61
CA VAL A 79 2.30 2.99 -8.60
C VAL A 79 2.77 1.68 -7.97
N LEU A 80 3.73 1.73 -7.05
CA LEU A 80 4.27 0.53 -6.39
C LEU A 80 3.19 -0.24 -5.59
N PRO A 81 2.42 0.35 -4.66
CA PRO A 81 1.35 -0.36 -3.99
C PRO A 81 0.17 -0.70 -4.91
N VAL A 82 -0.03 0.01 -6.03
CA VAL A 82 -1.00 -0.42 -7.05
C VAL A 82 -0.57 -1.76 -7.67
N ILE A 83 0.70 -1.87 -8.07
CA ILE A 83 1.23 -3.14 -8.60
C ILE A 83 1.16 -4.24 -7.53
N ALA A 84 1.49 -3.94 -6.28
CA ALA A 84 1.34 -4.89 -5.18
C ALA A 84 -0.10 -5.40 -5.06
N GLY A 85 -1.09 -4.50 -5.08
CA GLY A 85 -2.50 -4.87 -5.03
C GLY A 85 -2.98 -5.69 -6.23
N LEU A 86 -2.40 -5.48 -7.42
CA LEU A 86 -2.65 -6.35 -8.57
C LEU A 86 -2.13 -7.76 -8.31
N PHE A 87 -0.93 -7.91 -7.76
CA PHE A 87 -0.41 -9.23 -7.40
C PHE A 87 -1.23 -9.87 -6.28
N ASP A 88 -1.72 -9.12 -5.30
CA ASP A 88 -2.51 -9.65 -4.20
C ASP A 88 -3.90 -10.14 -4.64
N LEU A 89 -4.54 -9.42 -5.57
CA LEU A 89 -5.93 -9.70 -5.98
C LEU A 89 -6.04 -10.48 -7.30
N MET A 90 -5.05 -10.46 -8.19
CA MET A 90 -5.18 -11.18 -9.46
C MET A 90 -4.92 -12.68 -9.30
N PRO A 91 -5.83 -13.54 -9.78
CA PRO A 91 -5.60 -14.97 -9.83
C PRO A 91 -4.33 -15.31 -10.62
N GLY A 92 -3.58 -16.30 -10.16
CA GLY A 92 -2.29 -16.67 -10.74
C GLY A 92 -1.13 -15.79 -10.26
N LEU A 93 -1.28 -14.46 -10.24
CA LEU A 93 -0.25 -13.56 -9.68
C LEU A 93 -0.14 -13.67 -8.16
N SER A 94 -1.27 -13.87 -7.48
CA SER A 94 -1.34 -14.03 -6.02
C SER A 94 -0.62 -15.27 -5.48
N MET A 95 -0.18 -16.17 -6.38
CA MET A 95 0.63 -17.33 -6.02
C MET A 95 2.09 -16.96 -5.70
N VAL A 96 2.51 -15.72 -6.00
CA VAL A 96 3.87 -15.21 -5.74
C VAL A 96 3.84 -14.16 -4.62
N PRO A 97 3.81 -14.58 -3.34
CA PRO A 97 3.58 -13.67 -2.20
C PRO A 97 4.71 -12.67 -1.92
N PHE A 98 5.91 -12.92 -2.46
CA PHE A 98 7.06 -12.05 -2.23
C PHE A 98 7.01 -10.74 -3.05
N VAL A 99 6.31 -10.74 -4.19
CA VAL A 99 6.27 -9.56 -5.08
C VAL A 99 5.52 -8.39 -4.44
N PRO A 100 4.28 -8.54 -3.93
CA PRO A 100 3.59 -7.48 -3.20
C PRO A 100 4.43 -6.91 -2.05
N THR A 101 5.06 -7.81 -1.28
CA THR A 101 5.91 -7.46 -0.15
C THR A 101 7.08 -6.57 -0.57
N ALA A 102 7.78 -6.92 -1.65
CA ALA A 102 8.88 -6.12 -2.16
C ALA A 102 8.42 -4.71 -2.57
N PHE A 103 7.29 -4.60 -3.27
CA PHE A 103 6.73 -3.30 -3.66
C PHE A 103 6.32 -2.46 -2.45
N HIS A 104 5.69 -3.04 -1.43
CA HIS A 104 5.34 -2.33 -0.20
C HIS A 104 6.57 -1.87 0.59
N VAL A 105 7.60 -2.73 0.71
CA VAL A 105 8.87 -2.38 1.39
C VAL A 105 9.59 -1.24 0.66
N VAL A 106 9.70 -1.32 -0.67
CA VAL A 106 10.32 -0.24 -1.48
C VAL A 106 9.52 1.06 -1.33
N THR A 107 8.19 0.98 -1.32
CA THR A 107 7.32 2.15 -1.10
C THR A 107 7.60 2.80 0.24
N LEU A 108 7.70 2.00 1.30
CA LEU A 108 7.98 2.46 2.65
C LEU A 108 9.35 3.15 2.72
N ILE A 109 10.40 2.49 2.22
CA ILE A 109 11.77 2.99 2.22
C ILE A 109 11.86 4.33 1.47
N LEU A 110 11.36 4.38 0.24
CA LEU A 110 11.42 5.59 -0.58
C LEU A 110 10.58 6.73 0.02
N GLY A 111 9.42 6.41 0.60
CA GLY A 111 8.56 7.38 1.28
C GLY A 111 9.21 8.00 2.52
N VAL A 112 9.98 7.20 3.27
CA VAL A 112 10.76 7.65 4.44
C VAL A 112 11.97 8.46 4.01
N MET A 113 12.79 7.94 3.10
CA MET A 113 14.03 8.60 2.62
C MET A 113 13.76 9.95 1.96
N GLY A 114 12.68 10.08 1.17
CA GLY A 114 12.29 11.35 0.55
C GLY A 114 11.99 12.45 1.57
N GLY A 115 11.60 12.08 2.81
CA GLY A 115 11.43 13.05 3.91
C GLY A 115 12.74 13.54 4.50
N ALA A 116 13.70 12.63 4.70
CA ALA A 116 15.01 12.98 5.24
C ALA A 116 15.75 14.00 4.36
N ASN A 117 15.69 13.79 3.04
CA ASN A 117 16.35 14.69 2.07
C ASN A 117 15.71 16.08 2.03
N ALA A 118 14.38 16.18 2.17
CA ALA A 118 13.67 17.46 2.20
C ALA A 118 13.99 18.28 3.48
N LEU A 119 14.19 17.60 4.61
CA LEU A 119 14.62 18.25 5.85
C LEU A 119 16.07 18.74 5.74
N ALA A 120 16.98 17.92 5.19
CA ALA A 120 18.39 18.26 5.04
C ALA A 120 18.66 19.44 4.08
N SER A 121 17.77 19.69 3.12
CA SER A 121 17.87 20.81 2.17
C SER A 121 17.28 22.13 2.71
N SER A 122 16.82 22.17 3.96
CA SER A 122 16.20 23.38 4.52
C SER A 122 17.26 24.42 4.93
N PRO A 123 17.02 25.74 4.75
CA PRO A 123 18.01 26.78 5.01
C PRO A 123 18.50 26.85 6.47
N GLU A 124 17.67 26.45 7.44
CA GLU A 124 18.04 26.38 8.87
C GLU A 124 19.08 25.29 9.19
N THR A 125 19.25 24.30 8.33
CA THR A 125 20.20 23.18 8.54
C THR A 125 21.48 23.30 7.74
N GLN A 126 21.65 24.36 6.94
CA GLN A 126 22.90 24.64 6.23
C GLN A 126 23.82 25.50 7.13
N PRO A 127 25.10 25.14 7.30
CA PRO A 127 26.03 25.86 8.17
C PRO A 127 26.34 27.28 7.70
#